data_AF-A0A2V6J067-F1
#
_entry.id   AF-A0A2V6J067-F1
#
_cell.length_a   1.000
_cell.length_b   1.000
_cell.length_c   1.000
_cell.angle_alpha   90.00
_cell.angle_beta   90.00
_cell.angle_gamma   90.00
#
_symmetry.space_group_name_H-M   'P 1'
#
loop_
_entity.id
_entity.type
_entity.pdbx_description
1 polymer ?
#
loop_
_entity_poly.entity_id
_entity_poly.type
_entity_poly.pdbx_seq_one_letter_code
_entity_poly.pdbx_strand_id
1 'polypeptide(L)'
;MKTETEIRRIIWVALIVIALLALIAAFFLDQTIATWISAHSSPKLKRAMEIVSRMGDWPAHFIAGLIGIAVAFAAKSKKWIRIFLAMLIALALAGVTGRAIKFATGRARPSVRTEEHWNGPRFS
;
A
#
# COMPACT_ATOMS: atom_id res chain seq x y z
N MET A 1 27.92 4.63 28.37
CA MET A 1 26.46 4.46 28.31
C MET A 1 25.96 5.32 27.15
N LYS A 2 25.41 4.73 26.08
CA LYS A 2 24.92 5.52 24.92
C LYS A 2 23.70 6.32 25.33
N THR A 3 23.59 7.57 24.88
CA THR A 3 22.43 8.41 25.19
C THR A 3 21.20 7.91 24.41
N GLU A 4 20.00 8.10 24.96
CA GLU A 4 18.74 7.68 24.32
C GLU A 4 18.59 8.21 22.88
N THR A 5 19.09 9.42 22.64
CA THR A 5 19.14 10.07 21.33
C THR A 5 20.04 9.33 20.33
N GLU A 6 21.16 8.80 20.79
CA GLU A 6 22.11 8.04 19.98
C GLU A 6 21.54 6.67 19.61
N ILE A 7 20.89 5.99 20.56
CA ILE A 7 20.19 4.72 20.33
C ILE A 7 19.07 4.92 19.30
N ARG A 8 18.24 5.95 19.46
CA ARG A 8 17.17 6.28 18.51
C ARG A 8 17.72 6.54 17.10
N ARG A 9 18.84 7.26 16.99
CA ARG A 9 19.50 7.52 15.70
C ARG A 9 19.98 6.24 15.03
N ILE A 10 20.63 5.34 15.80
CA ILE A 10 21.11 4.06 15.27
C ILE A 10 19.94 3.21 14.78
N ILE A 11 18.82 3.17 15.51
CA ILE A 11 17.61 2.45 15.09
C ILE A 11 17.09 3.00 13.76
N TRP A 12 16.95 4.32 13.63
CA TRP A 12 16.47 4.93 12.37
C TRP A 12 17.40 4.64 11.19
N VAL A 13 18.72 4.74 11.38
CA VAL A 13 19.69 4.42 10.34
C VAL A 13 19.58 2.94 9.95
N ALA A 14 19.50 2.03 10.93
CA ALA A 14 19.32 0.61 10.66
C ALA A 14 18.03 0.33 9.88
N LEU A 15 16.91 0.95 10.26
CA LEU A 15 15.64 0.82 9.54
C LEU A 15 15.72 1.33 8.10
N ILE A 16 16.40 2.46 7.88
CA ILE A 16 16.62 3.01 6.53
C ILE A 16 17.46 2.05 5.69
N VAL A 17 18.57 1.54 6.23
CA VAL A 17 19.44 0.59 5.54
C VAL A 17 18.66 -0.70 5.21
N ILE A 18 17.89 -1.23 6.15
CA ILE A 18 17.04 -2.40 5.93
C ILE A 18 16.02 -2.12 4.81
N ALA A 19 15.37 -0.95 4.83
CA ALA A 19 14.40 -0.58 3.79
C ALA A 19 15.04 -0.48 2.40
N LEU A 20 16.25 0.09 2.30
CA LEU A 20 17.01 0.17 1.04
C LEU A 20 17.40 -1.22 0.53
N LEU A 21 17.91 -2.09 1.41
CA LEU A 21 18.25 -3.46 1.05
C LEU A 21 17.01 -4.25 0.60
N ALA A 22 15.87 -4.08 1.28
CA ALA A 22 14.61 -4.69 0.90
C ALA A 22 14.13 -4.20 -0.48
N LEU A 23 14.30 -2.92 -0.79
CA LEU A 23 13.94 -2.34 -2.08
C LEU A 23 14.80 -2.93 -3.22
N ILE A 24 16.12 -3.04 -3.01
CA ILE A 24 17.02 -3.68 -3.97
C ILE A 24 16.64 -5.15 -4.16
N ALA A 25 16.45 -5.89 -3.06
CA ALA A 25 16.07 -7.30 -3.11
C ALA A 25 14.74 -7.50 -3.85
N ALA A 26 13.77 -6.60 -3.67
CA ALA A 26 12.51 -6.65 -4.37
C ALA A 26 12.71 -6.62 -5.90
N PHE A 27 13.58 -5.75 -6.44
CA PHE A 27 13.83 -5.71 -7.88
C PHE A 27 14.36 -7.03 -8.46
N PHE A 28 15.24 -7.73 -7.73
CA PHE A 28 15.80 -9.01 -8.18
C PHE A 28 14.84 -10.19 -7.99
N LEU A 29 14.00 -10.14 -6.95
CA LEU A 29 13.15 -11.27 -6.57
C LEU A 29 11.73 -11.18 -7.14
N ASP A 30 11.24 -10.01 -7.54
CA ASP A 30 9.84 -9.79 -7.92
C ASP A 30 9.36 -10.77 -8.99
N GLN A 31 10.12 -10.91 -10.09
CA GLN A 31 9.75 -11.80 -11.19
C GLN A 31 9.86 -13.29 -10.82
N THR A 32 10.90 -13.67 -10.06
CA THR A 32 11.09 -15.04 -9.57
C THR A 32 9.99 -15.47 -8.61
N ILE A 33 9.57 -14.57 -7.72
CA ILE A 33 8.47 -14.83 -6.78
C ILE A 33 7.16 -14.92 -7.54
N ALA A 34 6.90 -14.02 -8.50
CA ALA A 34 5.68 -14.05 -9.30
C ALA A 34 5.53 -15.37 -10.07
N THR A 35 6.60 -15.86 -10.70
CA THR A 35 6.58 -17.15 -11.43
C THR A 35 6.41 -18.32 -10.47
N TRP A 36 7.12 -18.35 -9.34
CA TRP A 36 7.00 -19.40 -8.33
C TRP A 36 5.57 -19.49 -7.76
N ILE A 37 4.96 -18.36 -7.40
CA ILE A 37 3.57 -18.29 -6.92
C ILE A 37 2.63 -18.79 -8.01
N SER A 38 2.81 -18.35 -9.25
CA SER A 38 1.93 -18.77 -10.35
C SER A 38 1.96 -20.29 -10.56
N ALA A 39 3.14 -20.90 -10.47
CA ALA A 39 3.36 -22.34 -10.63
C ALA A 39 2.81 -23.18 -9.46
N HIS A 40 2.83 -22.65 -8.22
CA HIS A 40 2.39 -23.38 -7.02
C HIS A 40 1.00 -22.95 -6.51
N SER A 41 0.31 -22.08 -7.24
CA SER A 41 -1.02 -21.58 -6.82
C SER A 41 -2.14 -22.59 -7.09
N SER A 42 -2.81 -23.04 -6.02
CA SER A 42 -4.02 -23.86 -6.14
C SER A 42 -5.29 -23.00 -6.30
N PRO A 43 -6.39 -23.53 -6.88
CA PRO A 43 -7.66 -22.80 -6.99
C PRO A 43 -8.21 -22.32 -5.63
N LYS A 44 -8.03 -23.12 -4.56
CA LYS A 44 -8.42 -22.76 -3.20
C LYS A 44 -7.62 -21.57 -2.68
N LEU A 45 -6.31 -21.57 -2.91
CA LEU A 45 -5.43 -20.47 -2.51
C LEU A 45 -5.77 -19.18 -3.27
N LYS A 46 -6.03 -19.27 -4.58
CA LYS A 46 -6.47 -18.11 -5.38
C LYS A 46 -7.76 -17.50 -4.85
N ARG A 47 -8.74 -18.33 -4.49
CA ARG A 47 -10.00 -17.86 -3.90
C ARG A 47 -9.81 -17.18 -2.55
N ALA A 48 -8.94 -17.73 -1.70
CA ALA A 48 -8.60 -17.10 -0.42
C ALA A 48 -7.92 -15.73 -0.64
N MET A 49 -6.96 -15.65 -1.56
CA MET A 49 -6.28 -14.39 -1.92
C MET A 49 -7.24 -13.36 -2.52
N GLU A 50 -8.24 -13.80 -3.29
CA GLU A 50 -9.26 -12.91 -3.83
C GLU A 50 -10.13 -12.30 -2.72
N ILE A 51 -10.53 -13.09 -1.72
CA ILE A 51 -11.28 -12.60 -0.56
C ILE A 51 -10.45 -11.57 0.22
N VAL A 52 -9.19 -11.89 0.49
CA VAL A 52 -8.25 -10.97 1.18
C VAL A 52 -8.07 -9.68 0.38
N SER A 53 -7.94 -9.78 -0.94
CA SER A 53 -7.81 -8.61 -1.83
C SER A 53 -9.06 -7.73 -1.77
N ARG A 54 -10.25 -8.32 -1.79
CA ARG A 54 -11.53 -7.59 -1.66
C ARG A 54 -11.67 -6.89 -0.33
N MET A 55 -11.16 -7.49 0.76
CA MET A 55 -11.13 -6.80 2.07
C MET A 55 -10.25 -5.56 2.02
N GLY A 56 -9.19 -5.55 1.21
CA GLY A 56 -8.31 -4.40 0.98
C GLY A 56 -8.88 -3.32 0.07
N ASP A 57 -10.06 -3.53 -0.53
CA ASP A 57 -10.62 -2.57 -1.48
C ASP A 57 -11.01 -1.25 -0.79
N TRP A 58 -10.62 -0.14 -1.43
CA TRP A 58 -10.85 1.21 -0.90
C TRP A 58 -12.33 1.55 -0.65
N PRO A 59 -13.32 1.13 -1.48
CA PRO A 59 -14.71 1.51 -1.27
C PRO A 59 -15.28 0.89 0.01
N ALA A 60 -14.87 -0.34 0.35
CA ALA A 60 -15.33 -1.02 1.55
C ALA A 60 -14.93 -0.24 2.82
N HIS A 61 -13.68 0.20 2.88
CA HIS A 61 -13.18 1.03 3.98
C HIS A 61 -13.86 2.40 4.03
N PHE A 62 -14.10 3.02 2.88
CA PHE A 62 -14.77 4.31 2.81
C PHE A 62 -16.21 4.23 3.35
N ILE A 63 -16.97 3.22 2.90
CA ILE A 63 -18.34 2.98 3.36
C ILE A 63 -18.36 2.68 4.86
N ALA A 64 -17.46 1.82 5.34
CA ALA A 64 -17.35 1.51 6.77
C ALA A 64 -17.05 2.76 7.61
N GLY A 65 -16.15 3.63 7.15
CA GLY A 65 -15.84 4.91 7.80
C GLY A 65 -17.05 5.84 7.85
N LEU A 66 -17.81 5.96 6.76
CA LEU A 66 -19.04 6.77 6.72
C LEU A 66 -20.12 6.24 7.66
N ILE A 67 -20.36 4.93 7.66
CA ILE A 67 -21.29 4.29 8.61
C ILE A 67 -20.83 4.55 10.05
N GLY A 68 -19.53 4.40 10.33
CA GLY A 68 -18.94 4.70 11.63
C GLY A 68 -19.18 6.14 12.07
N ILE A 69 -19.03 7.11 11.17
CA ILE A 69 -19.35 8.52 11.44
C ILE A 69 -20.84 8.69 11.73
N ALA A 70 -21.73 8.11 10.92
CA ALA A 70 -23.18 8.23 11.11
C ALA A 70 -23.62 7.67 12.48
N VAL A 71 -23.11 6.50 12.86
CA VAL A 71 -23.37 5.88 14.17
C VAL A 71 -22.78 6.73 15.31
N ALA A 72 -21.55 7.20 15.17
CA ALA A 72 -20.90 8.04 16.18
C ALA A 72 -21.61 9.40 16.35
N PHE A 73 -22.16 9.94 15.27
CA PHE A 73 -22.97 11.14 15.26
C PHE A 73 -24.30 10.92 16.00
N ALA A 74 -25.01 9.82 15.72
CA ALA A 74 -26.21 9.43 16.46
C ALA A 74 -25.92 9.24 17.96
N ALA A 75 -24.77 8.66 18.30
CA ALA A 75 -24.30 8.51 19.68
C ALA A 75 -23.72 9.81 20.31
N LYS A 76 -23.73 10.94 19.58
CA LYS A 76 -23.15 12.24 19.96
C LYS A 76 -21.69 12.19 20.43
N SER A 77 -20.93 11.17 20.01
CA SER A 77 -19.56 10.97 20.47
C SER A 77 -18.54 11.63 19.55
N LYS A 78 -18.06 12.82 19.95
CA LYS A 78 -17.03 13.56 19.21
C LYS A 78 -15.72 12.78 19.07
N LYS A 79 -15.38 11.91 20.04
CA LYS A 79 -14.19 11.07 20.00
C LYS A 79 -14.26 10.09 18.82
N TRP A 80 -15.35 9.35 18.70
CA TRP A 80 -15.52 8.36 17.64
C TRP A 80 -15.62 9.00 16.26
N ILE A 81 -16.30 10.14 16.13
CA ILE A 81 -16.32 10.91 14.88
C ILE A 81 -14.89 11.26 14.43
N ARG A 82 -14.03 11.74 15.33
CA ARG A 82 -12.63 12.06 15.01
C ARG A 82 -11.84 10.84 14.55
N ILE A 83 -12.05 9.67 15.17
CA ILE A 83 -11.37 8.43 14.79
C ILE A 83 -11.74 8.03 13.36
N PHE A 84 -13.04 7.97 13.04
CA PHE A 84 -13.48 7.60 11.69
C PHE A 84 -13.12 8.66 10.65
N LEU A 85 -13.13 9.95 11.02
CA LEU A 85 -12.66 11.00 10.13
C LEU A 85 -11.15 10.86 9.84
N ALA A 86 -10.32 10.57 10.85
CA ALA A 86 -8.90 10.33 10.66
C ALA A 86 -8.65 9.11 9.75
N MET A 87 -9.44 8.04 9.91
CA MET A 87 -9.42 6.87 9.02
C MET A 87 -9.72 7.27 7.57
N LEU A 88 -10.75 8.08 7.31
CA LEU A 88 -11.09 8.52 5.95
C LEU A 88 -10.01 9.41 5.34
N ILE A 89 -9.40 10.30 6.14
CA ILE A 89 -8.28 11.13 5.69
C ILE A 89 -7.07 10.25 5.33
N ALA A 90 -6.74 9.26 6.17
CA ALA A 90 -5.66 8.32 5.89
C ALA A 90 -5.92 7.51 4.61
N LEU A 91 -7.17 7.07 4.40
CA LEU A 91 -7.58 6.37 3.18
C LEU A 91 -7.41 7.25 1.93
N ALA A 92 -7.79 8.52 2.00
CA ALA A 92 -7.60 9.47 0.91
C ALA A 92 -6.12 9.71 0.60
N LEU A 93 -5.30 9.92 1.63
CA LEU A 93 -3.85 10.10 1.48
C LEU A 93 -3.17 8.87 0.86
N ALA A 94 -3.54 7.67 1.29
CA ALA A 94 -3.04 6.43 0.69
C ALA A 94 -3.42 6.31 -0.80
N GLY A 95 -4.67 6.65 -1.15
CA GLY A 95 -5.15 6.66 -2.53
C GLY A 95 -4.40 7.65 -3.43
N VAL A 96 -4.24 8.90 -2.97
CA VAL A 96 -3.50 9.95 -3.69
C VAL A 96 -2.04 9.56 -3.87
N THR A 97 -1.39 9.08 -2.81
CA THR A 97 0.02 8.64 -2.86
C THR A 97 0.20 7.49 -3.85
N GLY A 98 -0.66 6.47 -3.78
CA GLY A 98 -0.61 5.35 -4.72
C GLY A 98 -0.87 5.77 -6.17
N ARG A 99 -1.78 6.72 -6.40
CA ARG A 99 -2.04 7.29 -7.75
C ARG A 99 -0.83 8.06 -8.26
N ALA A 100 -0.23 8.92 -7.43
CA ALA A 100 0.94 9.72 -7.78
C ALA A 100 2.14 8.84 -8.14
N ILE A 101 2.42 7.81 -7.33
CA ILE A 101 3.50 6.85 -7.61
C ILE A 101 3.23 6.11 -8.93
N LYS A 102 2.02 5.60 -9.14
CA LYS A 102 1.67 4.89 -10.39
C LYS A 102 1.82 5.79 -11.63
N PHE A 103 1.39 7.04 -11.52
CA PHE A 103 1.54 8.02 -12.59
C PHE A 103 3.02 8.33 -12.88
N ALA A 104 3.82 8.57 -11.83
CA ALA A 104 5.24 8.90 -11.95
C ALA A 104 6.09 7.74 -12.48
N THR A 105 5.77 6.51 -12.06
CA THR A 105 6.53 5.30 -12.43
C THR A 105 6.10 4.67 -13.74
N GLY A 106 4.85 4.90 -14.20
CA GLY A 106 4.35 4.36 -15.47
C GLY A 106 4.39 2.84 -15.59
N ARG A 107 4.55 2.10 -14.48
CA ARG A 107 4.82 0.67 -14.49
C ARG A 107 3.64 -0.13 -15.07
N ALA A 108 3.91 -0.92 -16.11
CA ALA A 108 2.94 -1.81 -16.73
C ALA A 108 2.54 -2.96 -15.79
N ARG A 109 1.28 -3.43 -15.91
CA ARG A 109 0.82 -4.60 -15.16
C ARG A 109 1.40 -5.88 -15.78
N PRO A 110 1.73 -6.92 -14.97
CA PRO A 110 2.31 -8.17 -15.47
C PRO A 110 1.46 -8.92 -16.51
N SER A 111 0.14 -8.67 -16.53
CA SER A 111 -0.81 -9.32 -17.45
C SER A 111 -0.89 -8.67 -18.84
N VAL A 112 -0.28 -7.51 -19.05
CA VAL A 112 -0.33 -6.77 -20.31
C VAL A 112 0.99 -7.00 -21.05
N ARG A 113 0.94 -7.72 -22.19
CA ARG A 113 2.07 -7.81 -23.13
C ARG A 113 2.15 -6.51 -23.94
N THR A 114 2.63 -5.44 -23.34
CA THR A 114 3.00 -4.21 -24.05
C THR A 114 4.49 -4.02 -23.91
N GLU A 115 5.15 -3.65 -25.02
CA GLU A 115 6.53 -3.17 -25.01
C GLU A 115 6.67 -2.04 -23.96
N GLU A 116 7.71 -2.10 -23.13
CA GLU A 116 7.96 -1.07 -22.12
C GLU A 116 8.17 0.28 -22.81
N HIS A 117 7.14 1.13 -22.77
CA HIS A 117 7.17 2.43 -23.41
C HIS A 117 7.43 3.54 -22.38
N TRP A 118 8.36 4.45 -22.70
CA TRP A 118 8.65 5.63 -21.88
C TRP A 118 7.44 6.56 -21.79
N ASN A 119 6.87 6.72 -20.60
CA ASN A 119 5.69 7.57 -20.36
C ASN A 119 6.05 8.99 -19.88
N GLY A 120 7.31 9.42 -20.02
CA GLY A 120 7.78 10.74 -19.58
C GLY A 120 7.65 11.83 -20.66
N PRO A 121 8.08 13.07 -20.35
CA PRO A 121 7.98 14.20 -21.28
C PRO A 121 8.67 13.86 -22.60
N ARG A 122 7.91 13.96 -23.68
CA ARG A 122 8.45 13.90 -25.04
C ARG A 122 8.77 15.32 -25.45
N PHE A 123 10.05 15.65 -25.48
CA PHE A 123 10.51 16.85 -26.16
C PHE A 123 10.55 16.51 -27.64
N SER A 124 9.50 16.91 -28.38
CA SER A 124 9.49 16.92 -29.85
C SER A 124 10.30 18.09 -30.37
#